data_AF-A0A8B7E1Q4-F1
#
_entry.id   AF-A0A8B7E1Q4-F1
#
_cell.length_a   1.000
_cell.length_b   1.000
_cell.length_c   1.000
_cell.angle_alpha   90.00
_cell.angle_beta   90.00
_cell.angle_gamma   90.00
#
_symmetry.space_group_name_H-M   'P 1'
#
loop_
_entity.id
_entity.type
_entity.pdbx_description
1 polymer ?
#
loop_
_entity_poly.entity_id
_entity_poly.type
_entity_poly.pdbx_seq_one_letter_code
_entity_poly.pdbx_strand_id
1 'polypeptide(L)'
;MEQYNPHPKKDNNILYSQEFRLNFSESIGVNWKTLGRRLNIEDNYLDMIDQDNDNKTNEKAYSMLTSWIQMNKNPTLEELKTALNNMKRFDLIRKIDEFIKTSNLSENSTKYSANKDISEVCTALKSHYLTNYGKINEIQPPLKLPAHVDLMHKFVDLCIVDAVTTQTDAVYRVERKKFLEKQLCYTPIPYSKIFMKEKSVTLISGIAGIGKTWLLRKCLLDWSNDLIWKNVKLVFYFECRSEEIIADKRLMSCLSMICGLTNESQNSLLKFLVNLNPSKHFSEESL
;
A
#
# COMPACT_ATOMS: atom_id res chain seq x y z
N MET A 1 25.45 -36.66 1.45
CA MET A 1 25.55 -35.20 1.61
C MET A 1 24.89 -34.58 0.38
N GLU A 2 23.57 -34.43 0.43
CA GLU A 2 22.80 -33.76 -0.62
C GLU A 2 22.85 -32.26 -0.36
N GLN A 3 23.32 -31.49 -1.36
CA GLN A 3 23.35 -30.04 -1.31
C GLN A 3 21.95 -29.50 -1.59
N TYR A 4 21.36 -28.89 -0.57
CA TYR A 4 20.11 -28.14 -0.63
C TYR A 4 20.36 -26.80 -1.33
N ASN A 5 19.75 -26.59 -2.50
CA ASN A 5 19.86 -25.36 -3.28
C ASN A 5 18.54 -24.56 -3.16
N PRO A 6 18.47 -23.46 -2.39
CA PRO A 6 17.23 -22.73 -2.17
C PRO A 6 17.12 -21.58 -3.17
N HIS A 7 16.76 -21.89 -4.42
CA HIS A 7 16.24 -20.89 -5.34
C HIS A 7 14.79 -21.24 -5.69
N PRO A 8 13.78 -20.54 -5.10
CA PRO A 8 12.44 -20.60 -5.65
C PRO A 8 12.50 -19.94 -7.03
N LYS A 9 12.14 -20.71 -8.07
CA LYS A 9 12.17 -20.32 -9.48
C LYS A 9 11.44 -18.99 -9.68
N LYS A 10 12.17 -17.99 -10.20
CA LYS A 10 11.69 -16.64 -10.58
C LYS A 10 10.51 -16.64 -11.57
N ASP A 11 10.28 -17.75 -12.26
CA ASP A 11 9.30 -17.88 -13.35
C ASP A 11 7.84 -17.78 -12.88
N ASN A 12 7.57 -18.04 -11.59
CA ASN A 12 6.21 -18.05 -11.05
C ASN A 12 5.59 -16.65 -10.88
N ASN A 13 6.39 -15.57 -10.88
CA ASN A 13 5.86 -14.22 -10.66
C ASN A 13 5.19 -13.61 -11.91
N ILE A 14 5.51 -14.13 -13.10
CA ILE A 14 5.02 -13.59 -14.38
C ILE A 14 3.54 -13.92 -14.59
N LEU A 15 3.09 -15.10 -14.17
CA LEU A 15 1.69 -15.53 -14.29
C LEU A 15 0.71 -14.62 -13.54
N TYR A 16 1.15 -14.04 -12.41
CA TYR A 16 0.34 -13.12 -11.61
C TYR A 16 0.39 -11.67 -12.12
N SER A 17 1.27 -11.35 -13.08
CA SER A 17 1.33 -10.02 -13.68
C SER A 17 0.03 -9.71 -14.43
N GLN A 18 -0.58 -8.56 -14.12
CA GLN A 18 -1.76 -8.09 -14.82
C GLN A 18 -1.47 -7.81 -16.30
N GLU A 19 -0.31 -7.22 -16.59
CA GLU A 19 0.13 -6.92 -17.95
C GLU A 19 0.27 -8.19 -18.79
N PHE A 20 0.90 -9.23 -18.22
CA PHE A 20 0.99 -10.53 -18.89
C PHE A 20 -0.39 -11.08 -19.21
N ARG A 21 -1.32 -11.11 -18.24
CA ARG A 21 -2.66 -11.66 -18.47
C ARG A 21 -3.44 -10.92 -19.54
N LEU A 22 -3.37 -9.58 -19.58
CA LEU A 22 -4.05 -8.79 -20.61
C LEU A 22 -3.49 -9.08 -22.00
N ASN A 23 -2.19 -8.90 -22.19
CA ASN A 23 -1.53 -9.09 -23.48
C ASN A 23 -1.62 -10.54 -23.98
N PHE A 24 -1.53 -11.49 -23.06
CA PHE A 24 -1.66 -12.91 -23.37
C PHE A 24 -3.10 -13.27 -23.77
N SER A 25 -4.11 -12.73 -23.08
CA SER A 25 -5.52 -13.03 -23.37
C SER A 25 -5.98 -12.54 -24.73
N GLU A 26 -5.50 -11.38 -25.18
CA GLU A 26 -5.73 -10.90 -26.55
C GLU A 26 -5.19 -11.86 -27.62
N SER A 27 -4.18 -12.64 -27.27
CA SER A 27 -3.52 -13.58 -28.20
C SER A 27 -4.18 -14.96 -28.24
N ILE A 28 -4.88 -15.35 -27.17
CA ILE A 28 -5.56 -16.65 -27.07
C ILE A 28 -6.68 -16.75 -28.11
N GLY A 29 -7.47 -15.68 -28.24
CA GLY A 29 -8.59 -15.60 -29.17
C GLY A 29 -9.65 -16.67 -28.90
N VAL A 30 -10.31 -17.16 -29.96
CA VAL A 30 -11.50 -18.04 -29.87
C VAL A 30 -11.22 -19.41 -29.22
N ASN A 31 -9.95 -19.79 -29.08
CA ASN A 31 -9.55 -21.08 -28.52
C ASN A 31 -9.54 -21.11 -26.97
N TRP A 32 -10.04 -20.07 -26.30
CA TRP A 32 -9.98 -19.95 -24.85
C TRP A 32 -10.73 -21.07 -24.11
N LYS A 33 -11.90 -21.54 -24.59
CA LYS A 33 -12.60 -22.69 -23.98
C LYS A 33 -11.76 -23.97 -24.06
N THR A 34 -11.14 -24.20 -25.22
CA THR A 34 -10.26 -25.37 -25.42
C THR A 34 -9.04 -25.30 -24.50
N LEU A 35 -8.47 -24.11 -24.30
CA LEU A 35 -7.37 -23.92 -23.35
C LEU A 35 -7.82 -24.14 -21.91
N GLY A 36 -8.98 -23.59 -21.50
CA GLY A 36 -9.55 -23.81 -20.17
C GLY A 36 -9.76 -25.28 -19.83
N ARG A 37 -10.28 -26.07 -20.77
CA ARG A 37 -10.40 -27.54 -20.61
C ARG A 37 -9.06 -28.23 -20.41
N ARG A 38 -8.02 -27.81 -21.16
CA ARG A 38 -6.66 -28.36 -21.03
C ARG A 38 -5.98 -27.95 -19.72
N LEU A 39 -6.42 -26.85 -19.13
CA LEU A 39 -6.03 -26.38 -17.80
C LEU A 39 -6.91 -26.95 -16.68
N ASN A 40 -7.75 -27.95 -17.00
CA ASN A 40 -8.62 -28.66 -16.06
C ASN A 40 -9.67 -27.76 -15.38
N ILE A 41 -10.16 -26.73 -16.08
CA ILE A 41 -11.35 -25.97 -15.68
C ILE A 41 -12.59 -26.74 -16.12
N GLU A 42 -13.55 -26.93 -15.21
CA GLU A 42 -14.80 -27.63 -15.53
C GLU A 42 -15.65 -26.85 -16.54
N ASP A 43 -16.37 -27.57 -17.42
CA ASP A 43 -17.21 -26.97 -18.47
C ASP A 43 -18.27 -26.02 -17.91
N ASN A 44 -18.83 -26.31 -16.72
CA ASN A 44 -19.80 -25.45 -16.06
C ASN A 44 -19.26 -24.02 -15.84
N TYR A 45 -18.00 -23.89 -15.39
CA TYR A 45 -17.37 -22.59 -15.20
C TYR A 45 -17.06 -21.89 -16.53
N LEU A 46 -16.65 -22.66 -17.54
CA LEU A 46 -16.39 -22.10 -18.87
C LEU A 46 -17.68 -21.57 -19.51
N ASP A 47 -18.81 -22.21 -19.28
CA ASP A 47 -20.10 -21.75 -19.79
C ASP A 47 -20.64 -20.54 -19.03
N MET A 48 -20.39 -20.44 -17.72
CA MET A 48 -20.66 -19.20 -16.96
C MET A 48 -19.85 -18.02 -17.52
N ILE A 49 -18.55 -18.20 -17.74
CA ILE A 49 -17.68 -17.16 -18.33
C ILE A 49 -18.15 -16.75 -19.73
N ASP A 50 -18.70 -17.68 -20.51
CA ASP A 50 -19.19 -17.42 -21.86
C ASP A 50 -20.48 -16.58 -21.87
N GLN A 51 -21.33 -16.75 -20.85
CA GLN A 51 -22.57 -16.00 -20.66
C GLN A 51 -22.34 -14.61 -20.05
N ASP A 52 -21.38 -14.48 -19.12
CA ASP A 52 -21.14 -13.24 -18.36
C ASP A 52 -20.41 -12.14 -19.16
N ASN A 53 -19.77 -12.48 -20.29
CA ASN A 53 -18.98 -11.53 -21.07
C ASN A 53 -19.57 -11.33 -22.48
N ASP A 54 -20.06 -10.13 -22.77
CA ASP A 54 -20.63 -9.73 -24.06
C ASP A 54 -19.65 -9.98 -25.22
N ASN A 55 -19.86 -11.01 -26.06
CA ASN A 55 -19.21 -11.33 -27.37
C ASN A 55 -17.70 -11.04 -27.59
N LYS A 56 -16.97 -10.61 -26.57
CA LYS A 56 -15.58 -10.17 -26.62
C LYS A 56 -14.73 -11.33 -26.17
N THR A 57 -14.17 -12.00 -27.16
CA THR A 57 -13.33 -13.17 -26.98
C THR A 57 -12.13 -12.92 -26.06
N ASN A 58 -11.59 -11.70 -26.04
CA ASN A 58 -10.43 -11.34 -25.21
C ASN A 58 -10.79 -11.26 -23.72
N GLU A 59 -11.96 -10.72 -23.38
CA GLU A 59 -12.47 -10.65 -21.99
C GLU A 59 -12.78 -12.06 -21.46
N LYS A 60 -13.36 -12.92 -22.32
CA LYS A 60 -13.57 -14.34 -22.01
C LYS A 60 -12.26 -15.08 -21.74
N ALA A 61 -11.25 -14.86 -22.58
CA ALA A 61 -9.92 -15.44 -22.40
C ALA A 61 -9.24 -14.97 -21.10
N TYR A 62 -9.40 -13.69 -20.76
CA TYR A 62 -8.88 -13.10 -19.53
C TYR A 62 -9.54 -13.70 -18.28
N SER A 63 -10.87 -13.78 -18.29
CA SER A 63 -11.66 -14.35 -17.20
C SER A 63 -11.35 -15.84 -17.00
N MET A 64 -11.16 -16.59 -18.09
CA MET A 64 -10.73 -17.99 -18.04
C MET A 64 -9.33 -18.14 -17.43
N LEU A 65 -8.35 -17.35 -17.89
CA LEU A 65 -6.98 -17.41 -17.37
C LEU A 65 -6.92 -17.01 -15.89
N THR A 66 -7.70 -16.01 -15.49
CA THR A 66 -7.81 -15.56 -14.09
C THR A 66 -8.44 -16.63 -13.21
N SER A 67 -9.50 -17.27 -13.69
CA SER A 67 -10.18 -18.36 -12.97
C SER A 67 -9.24 -19.55 -12.76
N TRP A 68 -8.48 -19.95 -13.79
CA TRP A 68 -7.47 -21.00 -13.65
C TRP A 68 -6.44 -20.68 -12.56
N ILE A 69 -5.92 -19.45 -12.54
CA ILE A 69 -4.93 -19.02 -11.54
C ILE A 69 -5.53 -19.04 -10.13
N GLN A 70 -6.81 -18.69 -9.97
CA GLN A 70 -7.48 -18.65 -8.67
C GLN A 70 -7.88 -20.04 -8.15
N MET A 71 -8.28 -20.94 -9.04
CA MET A 71 -8.76 -22.28 -8.68
C MET A 71 -7.62 -23.26 -8.45
N ASN A 72 -6.48 -23.07 -9.11
CA ASN A 72 -5.32 -23.93 -8.95
C ASN A 72 -4.53 -23.55 -7.68
N LYS A 73 -4.19 -24.53 -6.84
CA LYS A 73 -3.43 -24.29 -5.59
C LYS A 73 -2.02 -23.76 -5.86
N ASN A 74 -1.41 -24.14 -6.99
CA ASN A 74 -0.07 -23.73 -7.41
C ASN A 74 0.02 -23.70 -8.95
N PRO A 75 -0.60 -22.72 -9.63
CA PRO A 75 -0.53 -22.64 -11.09
C PRO A 75 0.93 -22.44 -11.52
N THR A 76 1.42 -23.30 -12.42
CA THR A 76 2.79 -23.19 -12.93
C THR A 76 2.81 -22.83 -14.41
N LEU A 77 3.89 -22.14 -14.82
CA LEU A 77 4.06 -21.78 -16.22
C LEU A 77 4.25 -23.02 -17.11
N GLU A 78 4.80 -24.09 -16.53
CA GLU A 78 4.98 -25.38 -17.21
C GLU A 78 3.64 -26.06 -17.52
N GLU A 79 2.65 -25.99 -16.61
CA GLU A 79 1.29 -26.46 -16.88
C GLU A 79 0.67 -25.70 -18.06
N LEU A 80 0.83 -24.37 -18.09
CA LEU A 80 0.35 -23.54 -19.19
C LEU A 80 1.05 -23.87 -20.51
N LYS A 81 2.39 -23.96 -20.52
CA LYS A 81 3.18 -24.34 -21.70
C LYS A 81 2.81 -25.74 -22.21
N THR A 82 2.58 -26.69 -21.30
CA THR A 82 2.15 -28.04 -21.64
C THR A 82 0.76 -28.04 -22.28
N ALA A 83 -0.19 -27.30 -21.73
CA ALA A 83 -1.53 -27.15 -22.31
C ALA A 83 -1.48 -26.53 -23.72
N LEU A 84 -0.65 -25.51 -23.92
CA LEU A 84 -0.47 -24.86 -25.23
C LEU A 84 0.21 -25.78 -26.25
N ASN A 85 1.19 -26.58 -25.81
CA ASN A 85 1.88 -27.56 -26.65
C ASN A 85 0.90 -28.63 -27.14
N ASN A 86 0.03 -29.11 -26.25
CA ASN A 86 -1.04 -30.05 -26.58
C ASN A 86 -2.06 -29.46 -27.58
N MET A 87 -2.23 -28.14 -27.58
CA MET A 87 -3.06 -27.42 -28.55
C MET A 87 -2.32 -27.05 -29.84
N LYS A 88 -1.02 -27.37 -29.95
CA LYS A 88 -0.13 -26.97 -31.06
C LYS A 88 -0.07 -25.45 -31.28
N ARG A 89 -0.32 -24.65 -30.24
CA ARG A 89 -0.25 -23.17 -30.27
C ARG A 89 1.15 -22.69 -29.89
N PHE A 90 2.13 -23.03 -30.72
CA PHE A 90 3.54 -22.65 -30.53
C PHE A 90 3.77 -21.14 -30.60
N ASP A 91 2.87 -20.42 -31.28
CA ASP A 91 2.84 -18.96 -31.32
C ASP A 91 2.66 -18.35 -29.92
N LEU A 92 1.82 -18.96 -29.08
CA LEU A 92 1.58 -18.52 -27.71
C LEU A 92 2.74 -18.89 -26.77
N ILE A 93 3.36 -20.05 -26.98
CA ILE A 93 4.56 -20.45 -26.23
C ILE A 93 5.69 -19.46 -26.52
N ARG A 94 5.89 -19.10 -27.80
CA ARG A 94 6.88 -18.09 -28.19
C ARG A 94 6.59 -16.73 -27.55
N LYS A 95 5.32 -16.30 -27.49
CA LYS A 95 4.93 -15.07 -26.79
C LYS A 95 5.25 -15.12 -25.29
N ILE A 96 5.02 -16.26 -24.64
CA ILE A 96 5.41 -16.45 -23.24
C ILE A 96 6.91 -16.28 -23.08
N ASP A 97 7.72 -16.94 -23.93
CA ASP A 97 9.18 -16.85 -23.85
C ASP A 97 9.71 -15.44 -24.19
N GLU A 98 9.08 -14.73 -25.12
CA GLU A 98 9.33 -13.33 -25.41
C GLU A 98 9.04 -12.46 -24.19
N PHE A 99 7.90 -12.67 -23.51
CA PHE A 99 7.55 -11.98 -22.27
C PHE A 99 8.56 -12.22 -21.14
N ILE A 100 9.03 -13.46 -20.99
CA ILE A 100 10.07 -13.80 -19.99
C ILE A 100 11.39 -13.10 -20.33
N LYS A 101 11.75 -13.01 -21.62
CA LYS A 101 12.98 -12.32 -22.04
C LYS A 101 12.85 -10.81 -21.80
N THR A 102 11.73 -10.19 -22.19
CA THR A 102 11.49 -8.77 -21.97
C THR A 102 11.41 -8.42 -20.50
N SER A 103 10.79 -9.27 -19.66
CA SER A 103 10.77 -9.05 -18.21
C SER A 103 12.17 -9.13 -17.61
N ASN A 104 12.99 -10.10 -18.02
CA ASN A 104 14.37 -10.23 -17.51
C ASN A 104 15.32 -9.12 -18.01
N LEU A 105 15.13 -8.62 -19.23
CA LEU A 105 15.90 -7.49 -19.80
C LEU A 105 15.45 -6.14 -19.22
N SER A 106 14.14 -5.96 -19.04
CA SER A 106 13.57 -4.81 -18.36
C SER A 106 14.03 -4.77 -16.92
N GLU A 107 13.92 -5.86 -16.15
CA GLU A 107 14.27 -5.88 -14.72
C GLU A 107 15.74 -5.56 -14.43
N ASN A 108 16.70 -5.96 -15.27
CA ASN A 108 18.12 -5.72 -14.97
C ASN A 108 18.57 -4.27 -15.29
N SER A 109 17.96 -3.62 -16.27
CA SER A 109 18.26 -2.21 -16.60
C SER A 109 17.41 -1.25 -15.76
N THR A 110 16.13 -1.58 -15.53
CA THR A 110 15.23 -0.79 -14.68
C THR A 110 15.54 -0.93 -13.20
N LYS A 111 15.95 -2.08 -12.64
CA LYS A 111 16.29 -2.14 -11.19
C LYS A 111 17.47 -1.25 -10.81
N TYR A 112 18.46 -1.07 -11.70
CA TYR A 112 19.59 -0.20 -11.41
C TYR A 112 19.23 1.29 -11.54
N SER A 113 18.44 1.68 -12.55
CA SER A 113 17.91 3.05 -12.64
C SER A 113 16.87 3.33 -11.56
N ALA A 114 15.85 2.49 -11.41
CA ALA A 114 14.78 2.66 -10.43
C ALA A 114 15.27 2.63 -8.98
N ASN A 115 16.28 1.82 -8.61
CA ASN A 115 16.84 1.92 -7.25
C ASN A 115 17.58 3.24 -7.02
N LYS A 116 18.24 3.79 -8.06
CA LYS A 116 18.86 5.11 -8.01
C LYS A 116 17.78 6.18 -7.88
N ASP A 117 16.74 6.11 -8.71
CA ASP A 117 15.61 7.04 -8.71
C ASP A 117 14.83 7.00 -7.37
N ILE A 118 14.59 5.81 -6.80
CA ILE A 118 13.94 5.66 -5.48
C ILE A 118 14.82 6.22 -4.35
N SER A 119 16.15 6.02 -4.40
CA SER A 119 17.06 6.58 -3.41
C SER A 119 17.09 8.11 -3.47
N GLU A 120 17.04 8.68 -4.68
CA GLU A 120 16.93 10.12 -4.90
C GLU A 120 15.60 10.66 -4.35
N VAL A 121 14.48 10.01 -4.66
CA VAL A 121 13.15 10.38 -4.13
C VAL A 121 13.09 10.24 -2.61
N CYS A 122 13.66 9.17 -2.04
CA CYS A 122 13.75 8.97 -0.59
C CYS A 122 14.49 10.14 0.07
N THR A 123 15.66 10.48 -0.47
CA THR A 123 16.48 11.60 0.03
C THR A 123 15.73 12.93 -0.07
N ALA A 124 15.05 13.16 -1.20
CA ALA A 124 14.24 14.36 -1.41
C ALA A 124 13.07 14.45 -0.42
N LEU A 125 12.35 13.35 -0.18
CA LEU A 125 11.25 13.29 0.79
C LEU A 125 11.73 13.54 2.22
N LYS A 126 12.82 12.88 2.64
CA LYS A 126 13.41 13.10 3.96
C LYS A 126 13.80 14.57 4.17
N SER A 127 14.49 15.16 3.18
CA SER A 127 14.87 16.58 3.20
C SER A 127 13.66 17.50 3.26
N HIS A 128 12.61 17.20 2.49
CA HIS A 128 11.36 17.94 2.49
C HIS A 128 10.68 17.92 3.88
N TYR A 129 10.60 16.76 4.53
CA TYR A 129 10.00 16.65 5.86
C TYR A 129 10.81 17.34 6.95
N LEU A 130 12.14 17.19 6.94
CA LEU A 130 13.03 17.89 7.87
C LEU A 130 12.86 19.41 7.74
N THR A 131 12.80 19.92 6.51
CA THR A 131 12.68 21.36 6.24
C THR A 131 11.30 21.90 6.64
N ASN A 132 10.22 21.19 6.30
CA ASN A 132 8.86 21.69 6.48
C ASN A 132 8.27 21.42 7.86
N TYR A 133 8.71 20.37 8.56
CA TYR A 133 8.14 19.97 9.84
C TYR A 133 9.13 20.07 11.01
N GLY A 134 10.43 20.14 10.76
CA GLY A 134 11.43 20.24 11.84
C GLY A 134 11.28 21.52 12.65
N LYS A 135 10.81 22.60 12.00
CA LYS A 135 10.74 23.94 12.55
C LYS A 135 9.28 24.38 12.62
N ILE A 136 8.84 24.78 13.81
CA ILE A 136 7.48 25.25 14.05
C ILE A 136 7.54 26.72 14.43
N ASN A 137 6.76 27.53 13.73
CA ASN A 137 6.45 28.87 14.18
C ASN A 137 5.27 28.78 15.15
N GLU A 138 5.57 28.77 16.45
CA GLU A 138 4.56 28.75 17.50
C GLU A 138 4.43 30.17 18.09
N ILE A 139 3.20 30.69 18.08
CA ILE A 139 2.88 31.90 18.85
C ILE A 139 2.66 31.43 20.28
N GLN A 140 3.67 31.57 21.13
CA GLN A 140 3.55 31.21 22.55
C GLN A 140 2.88 32.36 23.31
N PRO A 141 1.72 32.16 23.97
CA PRO A 141 1.23 33.14 24.94
C PRO A 141 2.19 33.12 26.15
N PRO A 142 2.78 34.25 26.61
CA PRO A 142 2.42 35.66 26.42
C PRO A 142 3.29 36.47 25.43
N LEU A 143 4.13 35.80 24.62
CA LEU A 143 5.05 36.44 23.68
C LEU A 143 4.34 36.83 22.38
N LYS A 144 4.35 38.13 22.06
CA LYS A 144 3.79 38.69 20.82
C LYS A 144 4.63 38.40 19.57
N LEU A 145 5.76 37.69 19.68
CA LEU A 145 6.61 37.30 18.56
C LEU A 145 6.61 35.78 18.37
N PRO A 146 6.52 35.29 17.11
CA PRO A 146 6.61 33.86 16.83
C PRO A 146 7.98 33.33 17.26
N ALA A 147 7.97 32.32 18.13
CA ALA A 147 9.16 31.61 18.53
C ALA A 147 9.38 30.44 17.58
N HIS A 148 10.61 30.31 17.11
CA HIS A 148 11.00 29.23 16.23
C HIS A 148 11.37 28.01 17.08
N VAL A 149 10.48 27.03 17.16
CA VAL A 149 10.63 25.83 17.98
C VAL A 149 11.06 24.65 17.11
N ASP A 150 12.12 23.96 17.53
CA ASP A 150 12.47 22.67 16.95
C ASP A 150 11.61 21.57 17.59
N LEU A 151 10.79 20.92 16.76
CA LEU A 151 9.87 19.86 17.20
C LEU A 151 10.63 18.66 17.80
N MET A 152 11.84 18.35 17.34
CA MET A 152 12.61 17.21 17.83
C MET A 152 13.05 17.38 19.27
N HIS A 153 13.36 18.61 19.65
CA HIS A 153 13.89 18.92 20.98
C HIS A 153 12.81 19.19 22.03
N LYS A 154 11.56 19.45 21.61
CA LYS A 154 10.44 19.80 22.52
C LYS A 154 9.23 18.87 22.45
N PHE A 155 9.37 17.69 21.83
CA PHE A 155 8.29 16.72 21.78
C PHE A 155 8.19 15.96 23.10
N VAL A 156 6.97 15.89 23.66
CA VAL A 156 6.64 15.04 24.78
C VAL A 156 5.84 13.85 24.26
N ASP A 157 6.26 12.64 24.64
CA ASP A 157 5.59 11.42 24.21
C ASP A 157 4.14 11.39 24.69
N LEU A 158 3.21 11.19 23.75
CA LEU A 158 1.81 11.02 24.05
C LEU A 158 1.56 9.64 24.66
N CYS A 159 0.66 9.58 25.65
CA CYS A 159 0.14 8.31 26.13
C CYS A 159 -0.83 7.73 25.09
N ILE A 160 -0.45 6.61 24.48
CA ILE A 160 -1.25 5.94 23.46
C ILE A 160 -1.77 4.62 24.02
N VAL A 161 -3.04 4.32 23.79
CA VAL A 161 -3.74 3.16 24.37
C VAL A 161 -4.50 2.41 23.27
N ASP A 162 -4.76 1.12 23.47
CA ASP A 162 -5.50 0.30 22.49
C ASP A 162 -7.00 0.64 22.48
N ALA A 163 -7.59 0.75 21.29
CA ALA A 163 -9.00 1.10 21.12
C ALA A 163 -9.95 0.04 21.74
N VAL A 164 -9.59 -1.25 21.71
CA VAL A 164 -10.44 -2.32 22.27
C VAL A 164 -10.62 -2.17 23.78
N THR A 165 -9.65 -1.56 24.47
CA THR A 165 -9.79 -1.22 25.90
C THR A 165 -10.60 0.06 26.18
N THR A 166 -10.95 0.84 25.15
CA THR A 166 -11.62 2.16 25.31
C THR A 166 -13.07 2.20 24.81
N GLN A 167 -13.53 1.20 24.04
CA GLN A 167 -14.90 1.16 23.47
C GLN A 167 -16.02 1.04 24.52
N THR A 168 -15.73 0.67 25.76
CA THR A 168 -16.72 0.52 26.83
C THR A 168 -17.17 1.84 27.47
N ASP A 169 -16.56 2.98 27.15
CA ASP A 169 -16.60 4.16 28.03
C ASP A 169 -17.12 5.47 27.41
N ALA A 170 -17.59 5.45 26.16
CA ALA A 170 -18.02 6.67 25.44
C ALA A 170 -19.33 7.31 25.95
N VAL A 171 -20.00 6.75 26.96
CA VAL A 171 -21.40 7.10 27.30
C VAL A 171 -21.57 7.89 28.61
N TYR A 172 -20.56 8.07 29.46
CA TYR A 172 -20.79 8.74 30.74
C TYR A 172 -19.98 10.02 30.95
N ARG A 173 -20.70 11.11 31.25
CA ARG A 173 -20.17 12.30 31.94
C ARG A 173 -19.70 11.85 33.33
N VAL A 174 -18.40 11.56 33.46
CA VAL A 174 -17.81 11.09 34.71
C VAL A 174 -17.00 12.20 35.37
N GLU A 175 -17.18 12.36 36.68
CA GLU A 175 -16.40 13.24 37.56
C GLU A 175 -14.89 13.14 37.27
N ARG A 176 -14.21 14.28 37.19
CA ARG A 176 -12.75 14.42 36.93
C ARG A 176 -11.88 13.38 37.64
N LYS A 177 -12.23 13.00 38.87
CA LYS A 177 -11.49 12.04 39.69
C LYS A 177 -11.51 10.62 39.12
N LYS A 178 -12.69 10.12 38.72
CA LYS A 178 -12.85 8.83 38.05
C LYS A 178 -12.24 8.84 36.64
N PHE A 179 -12.22 9.99 35.95
CA PHE A 179 -11.47 10.12 34.69
C PHE A 179 -9.97 9.94 34.92
N LEU A 180 -9.39 10.61 35.93
CA LEU A 180 -7.97 10.48 36.26
C LEU A 180 -7.59 9.07 36.71
N GLU A 181 -8.38 8.45 37.59
CA GLU A 181 -8.18 7.06 38.00
C GLU A 181 -8.20 6.11 36.79
N LYS A 182 -9.11 6.30 35.83
CA LYS A 182 -9.13 5.53 34.58
C LYS A 182 -7.89 5.77 33.72
N GLN A 183 -7.39 7.01 33.61
CA GLN A 183 -6.16 7.30 32.86
C GLN A 183 -4.95 6.56 33.44
N LEU A 184 -4.92 6.32 34.76
CA LEU A 184 -3.87 5.56 35.43
C LEU A 184 -3.98 4.04 35.23
N CYS A 185 -5.15 3.53 34.85
CA CYS A 185 -5.38 2.10 34.64
C CYS A 185 -5.01 1.60 33.24
N TYR A 186 -4.90 2.50 32.25
CA TYR A 186 -4.50 2.08 30.91
C TYR A 186 -3.03 1.67 30.89
N THR A 187 -2.71 0.61 30.15
CA THR A 187 -1.33 0.26 29.85
C THR A 187 -0.87 1.07 28.65
N PRO A 188 0.04 2.05 28.82
CA PRO A 188 0.51 2.85 27.69
C PRO A 188 1.26 1.96 26.70
N ILE A 189 0.97 2.15 25.42
CA ILE A 189 1.71 1.55 24.33
C ILE A 189 2.85 2.53 23.98
N PRO A 190 4.12 2.12 24.15
CA PRO A 190 5.24 2.96 23.76
C PRO A 190 5.15 3.33 22.27
N TYR A 191 5.52 4.57 21.95
CA TYR A 191 5.57 5.08 20.58
C TYR A 191 6.29 4.11 19.61
N SER A 192 7.47 3.63 20.00
CA SER A 192 8.25 2.67 19.24
C SER A 192 7.47 1.38 18.94
N LYS A 193 6.67 0.88 19.89
CA LYS A 193 5.91 -0.37 19.76
C LYS A 193 4.74 -0.25 18.77
N ILE A 194 4.17 0.93 18.58
CA ILE A 194 3.09 1.18 17.61
C ILE A 194 3.62 1.06 16.19
N PHE A 195 4.79 1.65 15.97
CA PHE A 195 5.34 1.83 14.63
C PHE A 195 6.33 0.72 14.24
N MET A 196 6.89 -0.02 15.21
CA MET A 196 7.74 -1.19 14.96
C MET A 196 6.96 -2.50 14.76
N LYS A 197 5.70 -2.58 15.20
CA LYS A 197 4.87 -3.76 14.93
C LYS A 197 4.34 -3.74 13.50
N GLU A 198 4.42 -4.88 12.81
CA GLU A 198 3.82 -5.08 11.50
C GLU A 198 2.29 -5.15 11.61
N LYS A 199 1.65 -3.98 11.56
CA LYS A 199 0.21 -3.85 11.30
C LYS A 199 0.01 -3.30 9.90
N SER A 200 -0.92 -3.87 9.14
CA SER A 200 -1.27 -3.41 7.80
C SER A 200 -1.94 -2.03 7.82
N VAL A 201 -2.77 -1.75 8.83
CA VAL A 201 -3.48 -0.48 9.00
C VAL A 201 -3.55 -0.13 10.49
N THR A 202 -3.29 1.14 10.83
CA THR A 202 -3.45 1.69 12.18
C THR A 202 -4.27 2.97 12.12
N LEU A 203 -5.36 3.04 12.89
CA LEU A 203 -6.16 4.24 13.06
C LEU A 203 -5.82 4.88 14.42
N ILE A 204 -5.44 6.17 14.41
CA ILE A 204 -5.20 6.94 15.62
C ILE A 204 -6.40 7.89 15.81
N SER A 205 -7.15 7.69 16.88
CA SER A 205 -8.32 8.50 17.24
C SER A 205 -8.12 9.21 18.57
N GLY A 206 -8.84 10.31 18.78
CA GLY A 206 -8.79 11.12 20.00
C GLY A 206 -9.45 12.47 19.81
N ILE A 207 -9.66 13.19 20.92
CA ILE A 207 -10.31 14.52 20.91
C ILE A 207 -9.51 15.56 20.10
N ALA A 208 -10.17 16.64 19.70
CA ALA A 208 -9.51 17.76 19.02
C ALA A 208 -8.40 18.37 19.90
N GLY A 209 -7.30 18.81 19.29
CA GLY A 209 -6.18 19.43 20.01
C GLY A 209 -5.26 18.48 20.77
N ILE A 210 -5.58 17.18 20.88
CA ILE A 210 -4.77 16.20 21.66
C ILE A 210 -3.38 15.88 21.07
N GLY A 211 -3.02 16.46 19.92
CA GLY A 211 -1.70 16.28 19.31
C GLY A 211 -1.58 15.17 18.25
N LYS A 212 -2.69 14.64 17.71
CA LYS A 212 -2.66 13.61 16.64
C LYS A 212 -1.83 14.02 15.42
N THR A 213 -2.05 15.22 14.89
CA THR A 213 -1.28 15.75 13.75
C THR A 213 0.20 15.93 14.09
N TRP A 214 0.49 16.39 15.32
CA TRP A 214 1.86 16.53 15.80
C TRP A 214 2.58 15.19 15.93
N LEU A 215 1.88 14.15 16.39
CA LEU A 215 2.38 12.79 16.45
C LEU A 215 2.75 12.26 15.04
N LEU A 216 1.90 12.47 14.03
CA LEU A 216 2.19 12.07 12.65
C LEU A 216 3.40 12.82 12.09
N ARG A 217 3.51 14.13 12.34
CA ARG A 217 4.68 14.93 11.93
C ARG A 217 5.96 14.49 12.63
N LYS A 218 5.88 14.12 13.92
CA LYS A 218 7.00 13.51 14.65
C LYS A 218 7.45 12.21 13.99
N CYS A 219 6.52 11.36 13.55
CA CYS A 219 6.86 10.13 12.81
C CYS A 219 7.63 10.41 11.52
N LEU A 220 7.24 11.43 10.76
CA LEU A 220 7.93 11.81 9.53
C LEU A 220 9.37 12.24 9.80
N LEU A 221 9.58 13.01 10.87
CA LEU A 221 10.92 13.48 11.25
C LEU A 221 11.78 12.34 11.79
N ASP A 222 11.20 11.43 12.58
CA ASP A 222 11.91 10.26 13.08
C ASP A 222 12.30 9.30 11.95
N TRP A 223 11.42 9.11 10.96
CA TRP A 223 11.76 8.34 9.77
C TRP A 223 12.84 9.05 8.94
N SER A 224 12.77 10.37 8.81
CA SER A 224 13.76 11.15 8.07
C SER A 224 15.15 11.13 8.70
N ASN A 225 15.22 10.94 10.01
CA ASN A 225 16.45 10.76 10.79
C ASN A 225 16.81 9.27 11.03
N ASP A 226 16.16 8.33 10.34
CA ASP A 226 16.44 6.89 10.43
C ASP A 226 16.25 6.28 11.85
N LEU A 227 15.40 6.90 12.67
CA LEU A 227 15.08 6.43 14.03
C LEU A 227 13.99 5.36 14.01
N ILE A 228 13.03 5.44 13.08
CA ILE A 228 11.94 4.46 12.90
C ILE A 228 11.89 3.95 11.46
N TRP A 229 11.26 2.79 11.27
CA TRP A 229 10.99 2.22 9.93
C TRP A 229 12.22 2.13 9.01
N LYS A 230 13.35 1.65 9.53
CA LYS A 230 14.61 1.51 8.78
C LYS A 230 14.48 0.68 7.49
N ASN A 231 13.49 -0.22 7.45
CA ASN A 231 13.21 -1.08 6.31
C ASN A 231 12.16 -0.48 5.34
N VAL A 232 11.67 0.74 5.58
CA VAL A 232 10.70 1.43 4.71
C VAL A 232 11.45 2.46 3.86
N LYS A 233 11.44 2.26 2.54
CA LYS A 233 12.15 3.14 1.59
C LYS A 233 11.44 4.46 1.39
N LEU A 234 10.10 4.48 1.32
CA LEU A 234 9.33 5.70 1.10
C LEU A 234 8.17 5.80 2.08
N VAL A 235 8.02 6.98 2.66
CA VAL A 235 6.88 7.36 3.49
C VAL A 235 6.19 8.54 2.83
N PHE A 236 4.89 8.41 2.58
CA PHE A 236 4.08 9.48 2.02
C PHE A 236 3.11 10.00 3.08
N TYR A 237 3.00 11.32 3.17
CA TYR A 237 2.11 12.02 4.09
C TYR A 237 1.07 12.82 3.33
N PHE A 238 -0.20 12.61 3.67
CA PHE A 238 -1.34 13.30 3.08
C PHE A 238 -2.09 14.08 4.15
N GLU A 239 -2.18 15.40 3.97
CA GLU A 239 -3.10 16.23 4.74
C GLU A 239 -4.43 16.27 4.02
N CYS A 240 -5.36 15.42 4.43
CA CYS A 240 -6.68 15.33 3.84
C CYS A 240 -7.65 16.25 4.59
N ARG A 241 -8.11 17.30 3.90
CA ARG A 241 -9.32 18.03 4.29
C ARG A 241 -10.51 17.36 3.60
N SER A 242 -11.58 17.12 4.33
CA SER A 242 -12.72 16.27 3.92
C SER A 242 -13.32 16.60 2.54
N GLU A 243 -13.23 17.84 2.08
CA GLU A 243 -13.76 18.28 0.77
C GLU A 243 -12.76 18.14 -0.39
N GLU A 244 -11.46 18.02 -0.12
CA GLU A 244 -10.40 18.02 -1.15
C GLU A 244 -10.06 16.60 -1.65
N ILE A 245 -10.38 15.54 -0.91
CA ILE A 245 -9.91 14.17 -1.21
C ILE A 245 -10.40 13.65 -2.57
N ILE A 246 -11.67 13.91 -2.90
CA ILE A 246 -12.31 13.40 -4.12
C ILE A 246 -12.10 14.36 -5.31
N ALA A 247 -11.79 15.63 -5.04
CA ALA A 247 -11.63 16.67 -6.06
C ALA A 247 -10.16 16.99 -6.39
N ASP A 248 -9.19 16.60 -5.55
CA ASP A 248 -7.78 16.95 -5.77
C ASP A 248 -7.17 16.08 -6.86
N LYS A 249 -7.17 16.63 -8.08
CA LYS A 249 -6.49 16.08 -9.26
C LYS A 249 -5.02 15.75 -8.99
N ARG A 250 -4.35 16.43 -8.06
CA ARG A 250 -2.96 16.14 -7.67
C ARG A 250 -2.87 14.84 -6.89
N LEU A 251 -3.83 14.56 -6.01
CA LEU A 251 -3.87 13.31 -5.26
C LEU A 251 -4.13 12.14 -6.22
N MET A 252 -5.05 12.29 -7.17
CA MET A 252 -5.27 11.29 -8.24
C MET A 252 -4.05 11.09 -9.16
N SER A 253 -3.32 12.17 -9.46
CA SER A 253 -2.05 12.11 -10.21
C SER A 253 -0.93 11.43 -9.40
N CYS A 254 -0.84 11.69 -8.11
CA CYS A 254 0.12 11.03 -7.23
C CYS A 254 -0.23 9.55 -7.02
N LEU A 255 -1.51 9.19 -6.98
CA LEU A 255 -1.95 7.80 -6.84
C LEU A 255 -1.48 6.91 -7.98
N SER A 256 -1.51 7.38 -9.24
CA SER A 256 -1.00 6.59 -10.37
C SER A 256 0.51 6.35 -10.27
N MET A 257 1.27 7.37 -9.86
CA MET A 257 2.71 7.27 -9.61
C MET A 257 3.01 6.31 -8.45
N ILE A 258 2.25 6.42 -7.36
CA ILE A 258 2.36 5.56 -6.18
C ILE A 258 1.99 4.10 -6.53
N CYS A 259 0.95 3.88 -7.33
CA CYS A 259 0.54 2.56 -7.82
C CYS A 259 1.63 1.91 -8.70
N GLY A 260 2.32 2.70 -9.53
CA GLY A 260 3.49 2.24 -10.27
C GLY A 260 4.60 1.73 -9.34
N LEU A 261 4.93 2.51 -8.31
CA LEU A 261 5.96 2.15 -7.32
C LEU A 261 5.58 0.93 -6.47
N THR A 262 4.30 0.73 -6.16
CA THR A 262 3.80 -0.45 -5.44
C THR A 262 3.86 -1.72 -6.29
N ASN A 263 3.72 -1.61 -7.62
CA ASN A 263 3.74 -2.76 -8.53
C ASN A 263 5.16 -3.26 -8.80
N GLU A 264 6.17 -2.38 -8.77
CA GLU A 264 7.58 -2.77 -8.97
C GLU A 264 8.25 -3.32 -7.71
N SER A 265 7.77 -2.96 -6.52
CA SER A 265 8.38 -3.36 -5.25
C SER A 265 7.48 -4.33 -4.46
N GLN A 266 7.58 -5.62 -4.82
CA GLN A 266 6.79 -6.73 -4.27
C GLN A 266 6.86 -6.96 -2.74
N ASN A 267 7.42 -6.10 -1.89
CA ASN A 267 7.38 -6.30 -0.43
C ASN A 267 7.63 -5.00 0.35
N SER A 268 6.80 -4.72 1.37
CA SER A 268 7.10 -3.97 2.63
C SER A 268 7.73 -2.56 2.63
N LEU A 269 8.07 -1.96 1.48
CA LEU A 269 8.95 -0.78 1.43
C LEU A 269 8.23 0.58 1.45
N LEU A 270 6.90 0.60 1.50
CA LEU A 270 6.08 1.80 1.36
C LEU A 270 5.15 1.98 2.56
N LYS A 271 5.02 3.21 3.06
CA LYS A 271 4.09 3.56 4.15
C LYS A 271 3.34 4.84 3.87
N PHE A 272 2.07 4.87 4.26
CA PHE A 272 1.19 6.01 4.07
C PHE A 272 0.70 6.53 5.43
N LEU A 273 0.85 7.83 5.64
CA LEU A 273 0.32 8.55 6.80
C LEU A 273 -0.73 9.53 6.30
N VAL A 274 -1.97 9.35 6.74
CA VAL A 274 -3.10 10.18 6.32
C VAL A 274 -3.61 10.93 7.54
N ASN A 275 -3.57 12.26 7.47
CA ASN A 275 -4.18 13.12 8.48
C ASN A 275 -5.59 13.51 8.03
N LEU A 276 -6.60 12.93 8.69
CA LEU A 276 -8.00 13.22 8.46
C LEU A 276 -8.41 14.41 9.34
N ASN A 277 -8.23 15.63 8.83
CA ASN A 277 -8.71 16.82 9.52
C ASN A 277 -10.17 17.08 9.15
N PRO A 278 -11.10 17.23 10.12
CA PRO A 278 -12.44 17.69 9.82
C PRO A 278 -12.39 19.10 9.20
N SER A 279 -13.20 19.35 8.16
CA SER A 279 -13.28 20.69 7.55
C SER A 279 -13.74 21.71 8.59
N LYS A 280 -13.17 22.91 8.52
CA LYS A 280 -13.62 24.05 9.33
C LYS A 280 -14.93 24.59 8.77
N HIS A 281 -16.03 23.85 8.93
CA HIS A 281 -17.34 24.47 9.03
C HIS A 281 -17.62 24.67 10.51
N PHE A 282 -16.98 25.68 11.11
CA PHE A 282 -17.59 26.31 12.27
C PHE A 282 -18.75 27.13 11.72
N SER A 283 -19.96 26.61 11.82
CA SER A 283 -21.14 27.45 11.83
C SER A 283 -20.96 28.42 12.99
N GLU A 284 -20.71 29.69 12.66
CA GLU A 284 -21.14 30.79 13.51
C GLU A 284 -22.68 30.74 13.57
N GLU A 285 -23.21 29.83 14.37
CA GLU A 285 -24.58 29.92 14.87
C GLU A 285 -24.50 29.83 16.38
N SER A 286 -24.47 31.04 16.96
CA SER A 286 -25.16 31.44 18.19
C SER A 286 -25.16 30.46 19.36
N LEU A 287 -24.37 30.80 20.39
CA LEU A 287 -24.86 31.02 21.76
C LEU A 287 -23.81 31.80 22.58
#